data_AF-A0A938HEC1-F1
#
_entry.id   AF-A0A938HEC1-F1
#
_cell.length_a   1.000
_cell.length_b   1.000
_cell.length_c   1.000
_cell.angle_alpha   90.00
_cell.angle_beta   90.00
_cell.angle_gamma   90.00
#
_symmetry.space_group_name_H-M   'P 1'
#
loop_
_entity.id
_entity.type
_entity.pdbx_description
1 polymer ?
#
loop_
_entity_poly.entity_id
_entity_poly.type
_entity_poly.pdbx_seq_one_letter_code
_entity_poly.pdbx_strand_id
1 'polypeptide(L)'
;MKIIIFKCERAIPFLLTCAFLFFGLEPILSQKTIDDQFHTWSVYQGNHHLSDKWDFHTEYQFRRADGFAAWQQSLARIGLDYKLNPEVTISGGYGWIISYPYGAQPIANQTNENRLWQQVILKQAVGNLQVQQRYRLEQRWIDTQFRQRIRYRAQVLLPLQKSFVAQKKGLFLNVNDEVFIGFGQGIGKNILDQNRFISAVGYQFNKDLSIQMGYLNQFVVKVDGLHMERNHTFWTAFTYNLDFTK
;
A
#
# COMPACT_ATOMS: atom_id res chain seq x y z
N MET A 1 -85.66 14.61 48.44
CA MET A 1 -85.39 13.41 49.28
C MET A 1 -84.64 12.40 48.43
N LYS A 2 -83.60 11.78 49.04
CA LYS A 2 -82.72 10.71 48.54
C LYS A 2 -81.62 11.07 47.53
N ILE A 3 -80.45 11.31 48.13
CA ILE A 3 -79.12 10.98 47.61
C ILE A 3 -79.08 9.49 47.25
N ILE A 4 -78.57 9.15 46.08
CA ILE A 4 -77.99 7.83 45.80
C ILE A 4 -76.65 8.06 45.12
N ILE A 5 -75.59 7.65 45.83
CA ILE A 5 -74.22 7.54 45.35
C ILE A 5 -74.13 6.25 44.54
N PHE A 6 -73.51 6.29 43.36
CA PHE A 6 -72.88 5.10 42.77
C PHE A 6 -71.46 5.37 42.30
N LYS A 7 -70.68 4.31 42.49
CA LYS A 7 -69.24 4.19 42.61
C LYS A 7 -68.55 4.19 41.23
N CYS A 8 -67.32 4.65 41.26
CA CYS A 8 -66.28 4.54 40.24
C CYS A 8 -66.11 3.10 39.70
N GLU A 9 -66.12 2.95 38.37
CA GLU A 9 -65.48 1.82 37.69
C GLU A 9 -64.59 2.31 36.54
N ARG A 10 -63.44 1.63 36.46
CA ARG A 10 -62.23 1.94 35.68
C ARG A 10 -62.48 1.90 34.17
N ALA A 11 -61.96 2.88 33.45
CA ALA A 11 -61.76 2.79 32.00
C ALA A 11 -60.39 3.40 31.59
N ILE A 12 -59.36 2.56 31.64
CA ILE A 12 -58.13 2.63 30.84
C ILE A 12 -57.96 1.16 30.37
N PRO A 13 -57.78 0.80 29.08
CA PRO A 13 -56.93 1.48 28.08
C PRO A 13 -57.50 1.50 26.65
N PHE A 14 -57.44 2.64 25.95
CA PHE A 14 -57.60 2.67 24.48
C PHE A 14 -56.45 3.40 23.76
N LEU A 15 -55.30 3.49 24.42
CA LEU A 15 -54.13 4.24 23.95
C LEU A 15 -52.88 3.36 23.93
N LEU A 16 -52.97 2.14 23.40
CA LEU A 16 -51.83 1.21 23.38
C LEU A 16 -51.73 0.33 22.13
N THR A 17 -52.30 0.77 21.00
CA THR A 17 -52.30 -0.06 19.76
C THR A 17 -51.82 0.67 18.50
N CYS A 18 -50.95 1.68 18.63
CA CYS A 18 -50.24 2.25 17.46
C CYS A 18 -48.72 2.39 17.66
N ALA A 19 -48.15 1.90 18.76
CA ALA A 19 -46.72 2.11 19.07
C ALA A 19 -45.79 0.93 18.73
N PHE A 20 -46.23 -0.06 17.94
CA PHE A 20 -45.45 -1.27 17.65
C PHE A 20 -45.41 -1.62 16.15
N LEU A 21 -45.04 -0.66 15.29
CA LEU A 21 -44.63 -0.93 13.90
C LEU A 21 -43.39 -0.12 13.50
N PHE A 22 -42.45 0.05 14.42
CA PHE A 22 -41.07 0.45 14.12
C PHE A 22 -40.09 -0.58 14.66
N PHE A 23 -40.38 -1.87 14.47
CA PHE A 23 -39.34 -2.90 14.60
C PHE A 23 -38.43 -2.82 13.38
N GLY A 24 -37.34 -2.08 13.58
CA GLY A 24 -36.00 -2.24 13.00
C GLY A 24 -35.91 -2.94 11.65
N LEU A 25 -35.97 -2.15 10.58
CA LEU A 25 -35.06 -2.38 9.46
C LEU A 25 -33.72 -1.74 9.83
N GLU A 26 -32.98 -2.38 10.74
CA GLU A 26 -31.55 -2.13 10.83
C GLU A 26 -30.98 -2.46 9.44
N PRO A 27 -30.32 -1.52 8.74
CA PRO A 27 -29.58 -1.90 7.56
C PRO A 27 -28.56 -2.94 8.04
N ILE A 28 -28.66 -4.17 7.52
CA ILE A 28 -27.62 -5.18 7.67
C ILE A 28 -26.41 -4.63 6.91
N LEU A 29 -25.69 -3.70 7.54
CA LEU A 29 -24.38 -3.27 7.10
C LEU A 29 -23.50 -4.47 7.38
N SER A 30 -23.12 -5.17 6.32
CA SER A 30 -22.06 -6.18 6.42
C SER A 30 -20.84 -5.49 7.04
N GLN A 31 -20.56 -5.83 8.31
CA GLN A 31 -19.52 -5.15 9.06
C GLN A 31 -18.18 -5.55 8.48
N LYS A 32 -17.44 -4.55 7.99
CA LYS A 32 -16.08 -4.76 7.52
C LYS A 32 -15.19 -5.02 8.72
N THR A 33 -14.45 -6.12 8.69
CA THR A 33 -13.49 -6.47 9.73
C THR A 33 -12.12 -5.93 9.33
N ILE A 34 -11.58 -5.02 10.14
CA ILE A 34 -10.25 -4.46 9.93
C ILE A 34 -9.34 -5.01 11.03
N ASP A 35 -8.32 -5.75 10.63
CA ASP A 35 -7.27 -6.22 11.55
C ASP A 35 -6.04 -5.32 11.44
N ASP A 36 -5.70 -4.68 12.56
CA ASP A 36 -4.49 -3.88 12.71
C ASP A 36 -3.30 -4.79 13.06
N GLN A 37 -2.20 -4.65 12.32
CA GLN A 37 -1.02 -5.50 12.47
C GLN A 37 0.27 -4.67 12.46
N PHE A 38 1.34 -5.20 13.04
CA PHE A 38 2.67 -4.58 13.03
C PHE A 38 3.69 -5.41 12.25
N HIS A 39 4.44 -4.78 11.34
CA HIS A 39 5.37 -5.46 10.43
C HIS A 39 6.71 -4.74 10.31
N THR A 40 7.73 -5.42 9.79
CA THR A 40 9.00 -4.79 9.40
C THR A 40 9.40 -5.14 7.98
N TRP A 41 9.68 -4.13 7.18
CA TRP A 41 10.10 -4.27 5.79
C TRP A 41 11.49 -3.68 5.59
N SER A 42 12.40 -4.49 5.07
CA SER A 42 13.73 -4.07 4.67
C SER A 42 13.87 -4.21 3.16
N VAL A 43 14.09 -3.09 2.49
CA VAL A 43 14.19 -3.02 1.03
C VAL A 43 15.63 -2.72 0.64
N TYR A 44 16.21 -3.58 -0.19
CA TYR A 44 17.38 -3.26 -0.99
C TYR A 44 16.91 -2.89 -2.40
N GLN A 45 17.42 -1.82 -2.97
CA GLN A 45 17.18 -1.49 -4.37
C GLN A 45 18.41 -0.81 -5.00
N GLY A 46 18.55 -0.94 -6.32
CA GLY A 46 19.62 -0.29 -7.07
C GLY A 46 19.21 -0.04 -8.51
N ASN A 47 19.57 1.13 -9.02
CA ASN A 47 19.50 1.46 -10.44
C ASN A 47 20.94 1.59 -10.94
N HIS A 48 21.48 0.48 -11.44
CA HIS A 48 22.88 0.40 -11.83
C HIS A 48 23.08 0.96 -13.24
N HIS A 49 23.96 1.96 -13.37
CA HIS A 49 24.20 2.63 -14.62
C HIS A 49 24.92 1.71 -15.61
N LEU A 50 24.30 1.47 -16.77
CA LEU A 50 24.90 0.67 -17.85
C LEU A 50 25.39 1.53 -19.01
N SER A 51 24.67 2.61 -19.32
CA SER A 51 25.00 3.60 -20.36
C SER A 51 24.15 4.85 -20.18
N ASP A 52 24.42 5.91 -20.94
CA ASP A 52 23.70 7.20 -20.88
C ASP A 52 22.16 7.07 -20.79
N LYS A 53 21.59 6.11 -21.51
CA LYS A 53 20.13 5.90 -21.56
C LYS A 53 19.62 4.69 -20.78
N TRP A 54 20.49 3.81 -20.29
CA TRP A 54 20.08 2.54 -19.69
C TRP A 54 20.63 2.36 -18.29
N ASP A 55 19.73 2.02 -17.36
CA ASP A 55 20.10 1.48 -16.05
C ASP A 55 19.50 0.08 -15.86
N PHE A 56 20.20 -0.79 -15.14
CA PHE A 56 19.70 -2.08 -14.69
C PHE A 56 19.11 -1.94 -13.28
N HIS A 57 17.84 -2.25 -13.13
CA HIS A 57 17.14 -2.20 -11.86
C HIS A 57 17.23 -3.54 -11.13
N THR A 58 17.63 -3.51 -9.86
CA THR A 58 17.55 -4.64 -8.92
C THR A 58 16.80 -4.22 -7.66
N GLU A 59 15.98 -5.12 -7.12
CA GLU A 59 15.26 -4.89 -5.87
C GLU A 59 15.05 -6.22 -5.14
N TYR A 60 15.33 -6.22 -3.84
CA TYR A 60 14.92 -7.28 -2.94
C TYR A 60 14.19 -6.69 -1.74
N GLN A 61 13.04 -7.25 -1.38
CA GLN A 61 12.30 -6.87 -0.19
C GLN A 61 12.17 -8.06 0.74
N PHE A 62 12.76 -7.90 1.92
CA PHE A 62 12.62 -8.79 3.05
C PHE A 62 11.51 -8.26 3.95
N ARG A 63 10.32 -8.88 3.90
CA ARG A 63 9.14 -8.43 4.63
C ARG A 63 8.75 -9.43 5.69
N ARG A 64 8.63 -8.94 6.92
CA ARG A 64 8.36 -9.72 8.12
C ARG A 64 7.10 -9.23 8.81
N ALA A 65 6.34 -10.18 9.37
CA ALA A 65 5.18 -9.93 10.20
C ALA A 65 5.58 -9.98 11.69
N ASP A 66 4.73 -9.37 12.52
CA ASP A 66 4.92 -9.21 13.97
C ASP A 66 6.33 -8.69 14.31
N GLY A 67 6.65 -7.55 13.70
CA GLY A 67 8.02 -7.04 13.66
C GLY A 67 8.90 -7.91 12.75
N PHE A 68 9.77 -8.74 13.35
CA PHE A 68 10.66 -9.66 12.63
C PHE A 68 10.30 -11.15 12.81
N ALA A 69 9.27 -11.47 13.61
CA ALA A 69 9.04 -12.82 14.11
C ALA A 69 8.65 -13.83 13.02
N ALA A 70 7.79 -13.44 12.07
CA ALA A 70 7.28 -14.34 11.05
C ALA A 70 7.56 -13.84 9.62
N TRP A 71 7.60 -14.75 8.65
CA TRP A 71 7.68 -14.38 7.25
C TRP A 71 6.37 -13.74 6.80
N GLN A 72 6.45 -12.61 6.10
CA GLN A 72 5.31 -12.05 5.38
C GLN A 72 5.47 -12.30 3.90
N GLN A 73 6.54 -11.75 3.31
CA GLN A 73 6.84 -11.88 1.88
C GLN A 73 8.35 -11.81 1.63
N SER A 74 8.80 -12.61 0.67
CA SER A 74 10.11 -12.47 0.02
C SER A 74 9.86 -11.99 -1.41
N LEU A 75 10.41 -10.85 -1.81
CA LEU A 75 10.18 -10.27 -3.14
C LEU A 75 11.53 -9.97 -3.79
N ALA A 76 11.83 -10.61 -4.91
CA ALA A 76 12.92 -10.24 -5.79
C ALA A 76 12.37 -9.59 -7.06
N ARG A 77 13.08 -8.60 -7.61
CA ARG A 77 12.72 -7.96 -8.86
C ARG A 77 13.97 -7.51 -9.60
N ILE A 78 13.91 -7.68 -10.91
CA ILE A 78 14.88 -7.14 -11.85
C ILE A 78 14.14 -6.38 -12.96
N GLY A 79 14.82 -5.44 -13.61
CA GLY A 79 14.27 -4.73 -14.75
C GLY A 79 15.31 -3.88 -15.47
N LEU A 80 14.87 -3.25 -16.55
CA LEU A 80 15.63 -2.27 -17.30
C LEU A 80 14.88 -0.93 -17.28
N ASP A 81 15.64 0.13 -17.02
CA ASP A 81 15.18 1.51 -17.03
C ASP A 81 15.76 2.21 -18.27
N TYR A 82 14.89 2.69 -19.14
CA TYR A 82 15.24 3.51 -20.31
C TYR A 82 14.91 4.98 -20.04
N LYS A 83 15.94 5.83 -20.01
CA LYS A 83 15.83 7.28 -19.85
C LYS A 83 15.49 7.91 -21.20
N LEU A 84 14.23 8.28 -21.40
CA LEU A 84 13.81 9.04 -22.58
C LEU A 84 14.44 10.43 -22.57
N ASN A 85 14.42 11.07 -21.41
CA ASN A 85 15.06 12.35 -21.12
C ASN A 85 15.29 12.43 -19.58
N PRO A 86 15.84 13.53 -19.04
CA PRO A 86 16.07 13.66 -17.60
C PRO A 86 14.81 13.55 -16.71
N GLU A 87 13.62 13.79 -17.27
CA GLU A 87 12.34 13.85 -16.55
C GLU A 87 11.50 12.58 -16.73
N VAL A 88 11.70 11.82 -17.82
CA VAL A 88 10.87 10.68 -18.19
C VAL A 88 11.71 9.41 -18.28
N THR A 89 11.34 8.40 -17.50
CA THR A 89 11.92 7.05 -17.56
C THR A 89 10.82 6.04 -17.83
N ILE A 90 11.06 5.15 -18.80
CA ILE A 90 10.20 3.99 -19.05
C ILE A 90 10.96 2.77 -18.56
N SER A 91 10.28 1.88 -17.83
CA SER A 91 10.91 0.66 -17.36
C SER A 91 10.04 -0.57 -17.58
N GLY A 92 10.69 -1.72 -17.68
CA GLY A 92 10.03 -3.01 -17.71
C GLY A 92 10.88 -4.06 -17.02
N GLY A 93 10.23 -5.09 -16.47
CA GLY A 93 10.96 -6.16 -15.82
C GLY A 93 10.08 -7.27 -15.26
N TYR A 94 10.73 -8.10 -14.46
CA TYR A 94 10.14 -9.29 -13.86
C TYR A 94 10.35 -9.28 -12.34
N GLY A 95 9.35 -9.75 -11.62
CA GLY A 95 9.38 -9.92 -10.18
C GLY A 95 8.95 -11.32 -9.79
N TRP A 96 9.61 -11.87 -8.78
CA TRP A 96 9.28 -13.14 -8.17
C TRP A 96 9.00 -12.92 -6.69
N ILE A 97 7.83 -13.36 -6.23
CA ILE A 97 7.33 -13.08 -4.89
C ILE A 97 6.86 -14.38 -4.26
N ILE A 98 7.29 -14.64 -3.03
CA ILE A 98 6.75 -15.69 -2.19
C ILE A 98 5.99 -14.99 -1.06
N SER A 99 4.72 -15.36 -0.85
CA SER A 99 3.92 -14.89 0.28
C SER A 99 3.65 -16.03 1.24
N TYR A 100 3.75 -15.75 2.54
CA TYR A 100 3.58 -16.74 3.61
C TYR A 100 2.29 -16.46 4.41
N PRO A 101 1.69 -17.46 5.07
CA PRO A 101 0.62 -17.23 6.05
C PRO A 101 1.13 -16.38 7.23
N TYR A 102 0.40 -15.31 7.57
CA TYR A 102 0.70 -14.45 8.73
C TYR A 102 -0.58 -13.77 9.24
N GLY A 103 -0.51 -13.23 10.46
CA GLY A 103 -1.54 -12.36 11.00
C GLY A 103 -2.86 -13.04 11.36
N ALA A 104 -3.88 -12.22 11.63
CA ALA A 104 -5.23 -12.68 11.98
C ALA A 104 -6.04 -13.18 10.78
N GLN A 105 -5.68 -12.77 9.55
CA GLN A 105 -6.36 -13.13 8.31
C GLN A 105 -5.40 -13.81 7.31
N PRO A 106 -4.78 -14.93 7.68
CA PRO A 106 -3.71 -15.53 6.88
C PRO A 106 -4.24 -16.08 5.54
N ILE A 107 -3.37 -16.06 4.54
CA ILE A 107 -3.56 -16.89 3.34
C ILE A 107 -3.49 -18.37 3.75
N ALA A 108 -4.25 -19.23 3.07
CA ALA A 108 -4.35 -20.65 3.44
C ALA A 108 -3.00 -21.39 3.37
N ASN A 109 -2.21 -21.10 2.35
CA ASN A 109 -0.91 -21.72 2.12
C ASN A 109 0.08 -20.68 1.59
N GLN A 110 1.37 -21.00 1.63
CA GLN A 110 2.39 -20.23 0.94
C GLN A 110 2.08 -20.18 -0.56
N THR A 111 2.11 -18.99 -1.16
CA THR A 111 1.83 -18.80 -2.59
C THR A 111 3.07 -18.30 -3.31
N ASN A 112 3.27 -18.77 -4.54
CA ASN A 112 4.33 -18.30 -5.43
C ASN A 112 3.72 -17.37 -6.49
N GLU A 113 4.24 -16.16 -6.62
CA GLU A 113 3.78 -15.18 -7.58
C GLU A 113 4.90 -14.77 -8.53
N ASN A 114 4.62 -14.93 -9.83
CA ASN A 114 5.40 -14.38 -10.93
C ASN A 114 4.74 -13.09 -11.38
N ARG A 115 5.53 -12.04 -11.65
CA ARG A 115 4.99 -10.75 -12.04
C ARG A 115 5.78 -10.14 -13.17
N LEU A 116 5.11 -9.87 -14.28
CA LEU A 116 5.62 -8.97 -15.30
C LEU A 116 5.16 -7.55 -14.95
N TRP A 117 6.03 -6.57 -15.06
CA TRP A 117 5.69 -5.18 -14.76
C TRP A 117 6.28 -4.24 -15.80
N GLN A 118 5.52 -3.18 -16.08
CA GLN A 118 5.95 -2.06 -16.90
C GLN A 118 5.58 -0.77 -16.18
N GLN A 119 6.39 0.27 -16.30
CA GLN A 119 6.10 1.54 -15.64
C GLN A 119 6.61 2.73 -16.44
N VAL A 120 6.01 3.87 -16.14
CA VAL A 120 6.51 5.20 -16.52
C VAL A 120 6.73 5.99 -15.24
N ILE A 121 7.91 6.58 -15.13
CA ILE A 121 8.27 7.50 -14.06
C ILE A 121 8.44 8.89 -14.66
N LEU A 122 7.71 9.86 -14.12
CA LEU A 122 7.82 11.28 -14.42
C LEU A 122 8.44 11.98 -13.20
N LYS A 123 9.52 12.72 -13.41
CA LYS A 123 10.24 13.49 -12.40
C LYS A 123 10.15 14.96 -12.74
N GLN A 124 9.83 15.78 -11.75
CA GLN A 124 9.80 17.23 -11.88
C GLN A 124 10.43 17.87 -10.65
N ALA A 125 11.17 18.96 -10.86
CA ALA A 125 11.66 19.80 -9.78
C ALA A 125 10.69 20.97 -9.58
N VAL A 126 10.21 21.17 -8.35
CA VAL A 126 9.35 22.31 -7.99
C VAL A 126 10.06 23.08 -6.88
N GLY A 127 10.78 24.14 -7.28
CA GLY A 127 11.75 24.79 -6.40
C GLY A 127 12.81 23.79 -5.93
N ASN A 128 12.95 23.64 -4.62
CA ASN A 128 13.89 22.66 -4.02
C ASN A 128 13.30 21.26 -3.86
N LEU A 129 12.01 21.06 -4.17
CA LEU A 129 11.33 19.77 -4.03
C LEU A 129 11.54 18.93 -5.28
N GLN A 130 11.75 17.62 -5.10
CA GLN A 130 11.67 16.67 -6.20
C GLN A 130 10.33 15.94 -6.09
N VAL A 131 9.48 16.11 -7.10
CA VAL A 131 8.20 15.43 -7.19
C VAL A 131 8.33 14.34 -8.24
N GLN A 132 7.85 13.14 -7.91
CA GLN A 132 7.86 12.00 -8.80
C GLN A 132 6.46 11.40 -8.89
N GLN A 133 6.00 11.18 -10.11
CA GLN A 133 4.80 10.41 -10.42
C GLN A 133 5.23 9.08 -11.04
N ARG A 134 4.62 7.97 -10.62
CA ARG A 134 4.87 6.66 -11.22
C ARG A 134 3.56 5.96 -11.54
N TYR A 135 3.41 5.57 -12.79
CA TYR A 135 2.34 4.70 -13.26
C TYR A 135 2.94 3.34 -13.53
N ARG A 136 2.38 2.27 -12.97
CA ARG A 136 2.88 0.91 -13.17
C ARG A 136 1.72 -0.02 -13.50
N LEU A 137 1.90 -0.81 -14.55
CA LEU A 137 1.07 -1.95 -14.89
C LEU A 137 1.76 -3.23 -14.41
N GLU A 138 0.99 -4.13 -13.83
CA GLU A 138 1.48 -5.43 -13.36
C GLU A 138 0.54 -6.55 -13.82
N GLN A 139 1.11 -7.53 -14.53
CA GLN A 139 0.49 -8.83 -14.79
C GLN A 139 1.04 -9.85 -13.80
N ARG A 140 0.14 -10.54 -13.08
CA ARG A 140 0.48 -11.35 -11.90
C ARG A 140 -0.05 -12.76 -12.10
N TRP A 141 0.82 -13.74 -11.97
CA TRP A 141 0.47 -15.16 -11.92
C TRP A 141 0.76 -15.66 -10.52
N ILE A 142 -0.29 -15.74 -9.70
CA ILE A 142 -0.26 -16.20 -8.31
C ILE A 142 -0.69 -17.67 -8.32
N ASP A 143 0.29 -18.56 -8.19
CA ASP A 143 0.14 -19.99 -8.45
C ASP A 143 -0.54 -20.25 -9.81
N THR A 144 -1.80 -20.70 -9.83
CA THR A 144 -2.57 -20.94 -11.06
C THR A 144 -3.46 -19.77 -11.47
N GLN A 145 -3.54 -18.72 -10.66
CA GLN A 145 -4.45 -17.58 -10.88
C GLN A 145 -3.75 -16.41 -11.56
N PHE A 146 -4.33 -15.95 -12.66
CA PHE A 146 -3.92 -14.72 -13.31
C PHE A 146 -4.71 -13.52 -12.78
N ARG A 147 -4.02 -12.42 -12.50
CA ARG A 147 -4.60 -11.13 -12.10
C ARG A 147 -3.82 -9.98 -12.71
N GLN A 148 -4.46 -8.83 -12.87
CA GLN A 148 -3.81 -7.62 -13.34
C GLN A 148 -4.11 -6.44 -12.43
N ARG A 149 -3.17 -5.50 -12.35
CA ARG A 149 -3.41 -4.24 -11.64
C ARG A 149 -2.62 -3.09 -12.20
N ILE A 150 -3.18 -1.89 -12.04
CA ILE A 150 -2.49 -0.62 -12.23
C ILE A 150 -2.16 -0.06 -10.86
N ARG A 151 -1.02 0.60 -10.77
CA ARG A 151 -0.55 1.31 -9.58
C ARG A 151 -0.20 2.74 -9.95
N TYR A 152 -0.58 3.66 -9.10
CA TYR A 152 -0.18 5.05 -9.21
C TYR A 152 0.49 5.47 -7.90
N ARG A 153 1.72 5.97 -7.98
CA ARG A 153 2.47 6.52 -6.85
C ARG A 153 2.77 7.99 -7.08
N ALA A 154 2.35 8.82 -6.14
CA ALA A 154 2.81 10.20 -6.00
C ALA A 154 3.87 10.27 -4.89
N GLN A 155 5.03 10.84 -5.18
CA GLN A 155 6.16 10.93 -4.27
C GLN A 155 6.73 12.34 -4.24
N VAL A 156 7.12 12.80 -3.06
CA VAL A 156 7.86 14.03 -2.85
C VAL A 156 9.10 13.75 -2.01
N LEU A 157 10.25 14.22 -2.47
CA LEU A 157 11.47 14.30 -1.68
C LEU A 157 11.69 15.74 -1.26
N LEU A 158 11.63 15.98 0.05
CA LEU A 158 11.85 17.28 0.67
C LEU A 158 13.28 17.34 1.24
N PRO A 159 14.14 18.25 0.76
CA PRO A 159 15.46 18.45 1.36
C PRO A 159 15.31 18.97 2.80
N LEU A 160 15.94 18.31 3.76
CA LEU A 160 16.02 18.79 5.15
C LEU A 160 17.34 19.52 5.43
N GLN A 161 18.32 19.38 4.53
CA GLN A 161 19.61 20.06 4.58
C GLN A 161 19.95 20.72 3.23
N LYS A 162 20.56 21.91 3.27
CA LYS A 162 20.99 22.64 2.06
C LYS A 162 21.99 21.83 1.22
N SER A 163 22.84 21.02 1.86
CA SER A 163 23.80 20.15 1.19
C SER A 163 23.12 19.10 0.31
N PHE A 164 21.88 18.68 0.61
CA PHE A 164 21.16 17.72 -0.21
C PHE A 164 20.85 18.31 -1.59
N VAL A 165 20.51 19.60 -1.65
CA VAL A 165 20.28 20.32 -2.90
C VAL A 165 21.61 20.61 -3.60
N ALA A 166 22.57 21.20 -2.89
CA ALA A 166 23.81 21.71 -3.49
C ALA A 166 24.84 20.61 -3.86
N GLN A 167 24.89 19.52 -3.11
CA GLN A 167 25.95 18.51 -3.20
C GLN A 167 25.40 17.09 -3.35
N LYS A 168 24.07 16.92 -3.47
CA LYS A 168 23.40 15.60 -3.46
C LYS A 168 23.85 14.75 -2.27
N LYS A 169 23.98 15.38 -1.10
CA LYS A 169 24.42 14.75 0.15
C LYS A 169 23.71 15.36 1.35
N GLY A 170 23.18 14.53 2.24
CA GLY A 170 22.54 14.98 3.48
C GLY A 170 21.13 14.46 3.64
N LEU A 171 20.44 15.02 4.63
CA LEU A 171 19.11 14.61 5.06
C LEU A 171 18.01 15.07 4.10
N PHE A 172 17.05 14.17 3.89
CA PHE A 172 15.82 14.44 3.17
C PHE A 172 14.65 13.68 3.81
N LEU A 173 13.43 14.15 3.55
CA LEU A 173 12.19 13.47 3.88
C LEU A 173 11.58 12.92 2.60
N ASN A 174 11.22 11.65 2.58
CA ASN A 174 10.47 10.98 1.52
C ASN A 174 9.04 10.77 1.99
N VAL A 175 8.09 11.38 1.29
CA VAL A 175 6.66 11.14 1.48
C VAL A 175 6.11 10.60 0.17
N ASN A 176 5.44 9.45 0.22
CA ASN A 176 4.75 8.93 -0.96
C ASN A 176 3.47 8.19 -0.60
N ASP A 177 2.48 8.34 -1.47
CA ASP A 177 1.24 7.57 -1.44
C ASP A 177 1.13 6.75 -2.73
N GLU A 178 0.73 5.48 -2.60
CA GLU A 178 0.55 4.59 -3.73
C GLU A 178 -0.76 3.81 -3.64
N VAL A 179 -1.60 3.97 -4.66
CA VAL A 179 -2.87 3.26 -4.83
C VAL A 179 -2.71 2.12 -5.81
N PHE A 180 -3.34 0.98 -5.51
CA PHE A 180 -3.31 -0.25 -6.31
C PHE A 180 -4.73 -0.61 -6.70
N ILE A 181 -4.99 -0.65 -8.01
CA ILE A 181 -6.32 -0.95 -8.57
C ILE A 181 -6.23 -2.19 -9.43
N GLY A 182 -6.91 -3.25 -9.01
CA GLY A 182 -7.07 -4.48 -9.75
C GLY A 182 -8.10 -4.35 -10.87
N PHE A 183 -7.85 -4.99 -12.01
CA PHE A 183 -8.81 -5.08 -13.11
C PHE A 183 -8.69 -6.41 -13.87
N GLY A 184 -9.73 -6.74 -14.65
CA GLY A 184 -9.79 -7.98 -15.44
C GLY A 184 -10.30 -9.19 -14.65
N GLN A 185 -9.96 -10.40 -15.12
CA GLN A 185 -10.35 -11.64 -14.46
C GLN A 185 -9.57 -11.84 -13.14
N GLY A 186 -10.22 -12.48 -12.17
CA GLY A 186 -9.60 -12.80 -10.87
C GLY A 186 -9.56 -11.63 -9.87
N ILE A 187 -10.19 -10.50 -10.18
CA ILE A 187 -10.39 -9.42 -9.21
C ILE A 187 -11.47 -9.81 -8.21
N GLY A 188 -11.23 -9.49 -6.95
CA GLY A 188 -12.19 -9.74 -5.87
C GLY A 188 -13.42 -8.83 -5.99
N LYS A 189 -14.24 -8.82 -4.94
CA LYS A 189 -15.42 -7.94 -4.92
C LYS A 189 -15.09 -6.44 -4.92
N ASN A 190 -13.85 -6.09 -4.54
CA ASN A 190 -13.35 -4.72 -4.55
C ASN A 190 -12.22 -4.59 -5.57
N ILE A 191 -12.23 -3.49 -6.33
CA ILE A 191 -11.18 -3.14 -7.29
C ILE A 191 -9.97 -2.50 -6.60
N LEU A 192 -10.15 -1.90 -5.42
CA LEU A 192 -9.04 -1.40 -4.62
C LEU A 192 -8.34 -2.60 -3.97
N ASP A 193 -7.14 -2.93 -4.45
CA ASP A 193 -6.31 -3.97 -3.86
C ASP A 193 -5.68 -3.45 -2.57
N GLN A 194 -4.99 -2.31 -2.67
CA GLN A 194 -4.17 -1.75 -1.59
C GLN A 194 -4.01 -0.23 -1.72
N ASN A 195 -3.79 0.43 -0.59
CA ASN A 195 -3.19 1.76 -0.53
C ASN A 195 -1.96 1.70 0.39
N ARG A 196 -0.91 2.43 0.04
CA ARG A 196 0.35 2.47 0.79
C ARG A 196 0.81 3.90 0.96
N PHE A 197 0.88 4.34 2.20
CA PHE A 197 1.44 5.63 2.56
C PHE A 197 2.78 5.45 3.28
N ILE A 198 3.83 6.06 2.76
CA ILE A 198 5.18 6.05 3.35
C ILE A 198 5.56 7.47 3.74
N SER A 199 6.09 7.62 4.95
CA SER A 199 6.84 8.79 5.40
C SER A 199 8.15 8.32 6.03
N ALA A 200 9.28 8.67 5.42
CA ALA A 200 10.59 8.19 5.82
C ALA A 200 11.66 9.28 5.76
N VAL A 201 12.51 9.34 6.78
CA VAL A 201 13.70 10.19 6.77
C VAL A 201 14.83 9.40 6.13
N GLY A 202 15.54 10.05 5.22
CA GLY A 202 16.68 9.49 4.53
C GLY A 202 17.93 10.34 4.65
N TYR A 203 19.07 9.68 4.50
CA TYR A 203 20.37 10.34 4.33
C TYR A 203 20.99 9.89 3.01
N GLN A 204 21.30 10.86 2.16
CA GLN A 204 22.08 10.64 0.93
C GLN A 204 23.56 10.80 1.27
N PHE A 205 24.35 9.74 1.12
CA PHE A 205 25.77 9.76 1.47
C PHE A 205 26.63 10.32 0.33
N ASN A 206 26.32 9.91 -0.89
CA ASN A 206 26.95 10.34 -2.14
C ASN A 206 25.95 10.10 -3.30
N LYS A 207 26.35 10.29 -4.57
CA LYS A 207 25.46 10.09 -5.72
C LYS A 207 24.92 8.65 -5.88
N ASP A 208 25.57 7.67 -5.26
CA ASP A 208 25.33 6.25 -5.46
C ASP A 208 24.61 5.59 -4.27
N LEU A 209 24.80 6.09 -3.04
CA LEU A 209 24.32 5.49 -1.80
C LEU A 209 23.33 6.39 -1.04
N SER A 210 22.16 5.84 -0.70
CA SER A 210 21.25 6.43 0.28
C SER A 210 20.62 5.37 1.19
N ILE A 211 20.29 5.78 2.41
CA ILE A 211 19.57 4.95 3.38
C ILE A 211 18.35 5.73 3.85
N GLN A 212 17.20 5.07 3.96
CA GLN A 212 15.95 5.63 4.45
C GLN A 212 15.35 4.73 5.53
N MET A 213 14.68 5.34 6.49
CA MET A 213 13.92 4.65 7.52
C MET A 213 12.69 5.46 7.91
N GLY A 214 11.59 4.78 8.20
CA GLY A 214 10.37 5.45 8.59
C GLY A 214 9.18 4.52 8.72
N TYR A 215 8.02 5.10 8.51
CA TYR A 215 6.74 4.44 8.70
C TYR A 215 6.05 4.22 7.36
N LEU A 216 5.54 3.01 7.17
CA LEU A 216 4.65 2.62 6.09
C LEU A 216 3.31 2.21 6.70
N ASN A 217 2.24 2.90 6.32
CA ASN A 217 0.89 2.39 6.47
C ASN A 217 0.49 1.65 5.19
N GLN A 218 0.11 0.39 5.30
CA GLN A 218 -0.43 -0.37 4.19
C GLN A 218 -1.84 -0.81 4.53
N PHE A 219 -2.81 -0.34 3.76
CA PHE A 219 -4.19 -0.81 3.81
C PHE A 219 -4.40 -1.86 2.71
N VAL A 220 -4.91 -3.04 3.07
CA VAL A 220 -5.14 -4.16 2.14
C VAL A 220 -6.60 -4.57 2.22
N VAL A 221 -7.26 -4.67 1.06
CA VAL A 221 -8.61 -5.23 0.97
C VAL A 221 -8.51 -6.68 0.51
N LYS A 222 -9.12 -7.61 1.25
CA LYS A 222 -9.13 -9.03 0.88
C LYS A 222 -10.12 -9.27 -0.26
N VAL A 223 -10.01 -10.44 -0.90
CA VAL A 223 -10.78 -10.81 -2.11
C VAL A 223 -12.29 -10.79 -1.86
N ASP A 224 -12.72 -11.11 -0.64
CA ASP A 224 -14.13 -11.09 -0.24
C ASP A 224 -14.73 -9.68 -0.09
N GLY A 225 -13.89 -8.64 0.00
CA GLY A 225 -14.29 -7.25 0.21
C GLY A 225 -14.83 -6.93 1.61
N LEU A 226 -14.86 -7.91 2.52
CA LEU A 226 -15.35 -7.79 3.89
C LEU A 226 -14.20 -7.68 4.89
N HIS A 227 -13.15 -8.45 4.65
CA HIS A 227 -11.95 -8.46 5.48
C HIS A 227 -10.90 -7.50 4.93
N MET A 228 -10.28 -6.77 5.83
CA MET A 228 -9.26 -5.77 5.53
C MET A 228 -8.13 -5.87 6.54
N GLU A 229 -6.93 -5.52 6.11
CA GLU A 229 -5.77 -5.38 6.98
C GLU A 229 -5.32 -3.93 6.99
N ARG A 230 -4.98 -3.43 8.18
CA ARG A 230 -4.24 -2.18 8.35
C ARG A 230 -2.88 -2.51 8.95
N ASN A 231 -1.87 -2.50 8.10
CA ASN A 231 -0.52 -2.91 8.46
C ASN A 231 0.31 -1.67 8.78
N HIS A 232 0.69 -1.52 10.04
CA HIS A 232 1.65 -0.54 10.54
C HIS A 232 3.06 -1.11 10.41
N THR A 233 3.87 -0.55 9.52
CA THR A 233 5.14 -1.16 9.14
C THR A 233 6.31 -0.24 9.46
N PHE A 234 7.30 -0.75 10.20
CA PHE A 234 8.62 -0.14 10.22
C PHE A 234 9.31 -0.42 8.89
N TRP A 235 9.59 0.62 8.12
CA TRP A 235 10.09 0.52 6.75
C TRP A 235 11.50 1.05 6.66
N THR A 236 12.40 0.27 6.07
CA THR A 236 13.77 0.67 5.77
C THR A 236 14.09 0.43 4.30
N ALA A 237 14.86 1.33 3.70
CA ALA A 237 15.37 1.16 2.36
C ALA A 237 16.85 1.51 2.27
N PHE A 238 17.62 0.59 1.71
CA PHE A 238 18.99 0.77 1.30
C PHE A 238 19.02 0.88 -0.23
N THR A 239 19.48 2.00 -0.74
CA THR A 239 19.63 2.21 -2.18
C THR A 239 21.11 2.32 -2.55
N TYR A 240 21.56 1.47 -3.47
CA TYR A 240 22.91 1.53 -3.99
C TYR A 240 22.96 1.38 -5.52
N ASN A 241 23.45 2.42 -6.19
CA ASN A 241 23.56 2.49 -7.63
C ASN A 241 25.01 2.22 -8.03
N LEU A 242 25.24 1.09 -8.71
CA LEU A 242 26.56 0.78 -9.26
C LEU A 242 26.72 1.51 -10.59
N ASP A 243 27.95 1.83 -10.96
CA ASP A 243 28.27 2.46 -12.24
C ASP A 243 29.15 1.51 -13.04
N PHE A 244 28.56 0.82 -14.03
CA PHE A 244 29.24 -0.15 -14.89
C PHE A 244 29.86 0.49 -16.13
N THR A 245 29.79 1.83 -16.25
CA THR A 245 30.43 2.55 -17.37
C THR A 245 31.90 2.89 -17.11
N LYS A 246 32.38 2.59 -15.89
CA LYS A 246 33.72 2.91 -15.41
C LYS A 246 34.66 1.72 -15.42
#